data_AF-A0A523U0C9-F1
#
_entry.id   AF-A0A523U0C9-F1
#
_cell.length_a   1.000
_cell.length_b   1.000
_cell.length_c   1.000
_cell.angle_alpha   90.00
_cell.angle_beta   90.00
_cell.angle_gamma   90.00
#
_symmetry.space_group_name_H-M   'P 1'
#
loop_
_entity.id
_entity.type
_entity.pdbx_description
1 polymer ?
#
loop_
_entity_poly.entity_id
_entity_poly.type
_entity_poly.pdbx_seq_one_letter_code
_entity_poly.pdbx_strand_id
1 'polypeptide(L)'
;MLKKPTFSLVVIGALLLLVLAIGACAPAATPEPPPPPPTDVPPPPPPTATPAPDHSAFEAAVAGNAHNQYDIGHGPNTWCTRCHSPQNWDPEAVQGPGEGECFTCKFPHLEEMSVASGNPFVPEEEWVGMPCETCHVVDGNGYVTPGIAWLNPVSMDYVAVSNSTELCEKCHVTTTGNAFGSAVDHKVTLGGSAHLNYGGFLGEVPPPSYCADCHDPHTLAPPQCVDCHEDVTTSDTHMKGYNALMLDKLTCMACHDASGLDVGPPPDGEGGPWVTQETSVGRAGPTTEFVLSHSIVYTVACDRCHFEENTFELTVFTADGSVPAPPAED
;
A
#
# COMPACT_ATOMS: atom_id res chain seq x y z
N MET A 1 -37.97 -42.31 -18.63
CA MET A 1 -38.76 -42.09 -17.41
C MET A 1 -38.88 -40.59 -17.18
N LEU A 2 -39.98 -39.96 -17.63
CA LEU A 2 -40.22 -38.53 -17.43
C LEU A 2 -40.66 -38.31 -15.96
N LYS A 3 -39.89 -37.51 -15.21
CA LYS A 3 -40.26 -37.06 -13.86
C LYS A 3 -41.54 -36.23 -13.96
N LYS A 4 -42.60 -36.69 -13.28
CA LYS A 4 -43.85 -35.94 -13.12
C LYS A 4 -43.52 -34.59 -12.45
N PRO A 5 -43.98 -33.46 -12.99
CA PRO A 5 -43.82 -32.18 -12.32
C PRO A 5 -44.52 -32.22 -10.96
N THR A 6 -43.78 -31.80 -9.94
CA THR A 6 -44.24 -31.72 -8.55
C THR A 6 -45.39 -30.73 -8.45
N PHE A 7 -46.48 -31.19 -7.83
CA PHE A 7 -47.76 -30.51 -7.66
C PHE A 7 -47.63 -29.06 -7.12
N SER A 8 -46.55 -28.72 -6.41
CA SER A 8 -46.28 -27.36 -5.90
C SER A 8 -46.04 -26.30 -6.97
N LEU A 9 -45.43 -26.62 -8.11
CA LEU A 9 -45.12 -25.60 -9.15
C LEU A 9 -46.38 -25.13 -9.89
N VAL A 10 -47.37 -26.02 -10.04
CA VAL A 10 -48.64 -25.69 -10.70
C VAL A 10 -49.50 -24.78 -9.82
N VAL A 11 -49.48 -25.00 -8.50
CA VAL A 11 -50.25 -24.18 -7.54
C VAL A 11 -49.67 -22.76 -7.42
N ILE A 12 -48.35 -22.61 -7.40
CA ILE A 12 -47.70 -21.29 -7.36
C ILE A 12 -47.96 -20.51 -8.65
N GLY A 13 -47.88 -21.17 -9.81
CA GLY A 13 -48.19 -20.55 -11.10
C GLY A 13 -49.65 -20.09 -11.20
N ALA A 14 -50.59 -20.89 -10.70
CA ALA A 14 -52.01 -20.52 -10.70
C ALA A 14 -52.32 -19.34 -9.76
N LEU A 15 -51.66 -19.26 -8.60
CA LEU A 15 -51.80 -18.14 -7.66
C LEU A 15 -51.25 -16.83 -8.23
N LEU A 16 -50.11 -16.87 -8.92
CA LEU A 16 -49.53 -15.69 -9.59
C LEU A 16 -50.43 -15.15 -10.72
N LEU A 17 -51.03 -16.04 -11.51
CA LEU A 17 -52.00 -15.66 -12.56
C LEU A 17 -53.29 -15.08 -11.98
N LEU A 18 -53.76 -15.58 -10.82
CA LEU A 18 -54.95 -15.06 -10.17
C LEU A 18 -54.71 -13.65 -9.59
N VAL A 19 -53.54 -13.38 -9.02
CA VAL A 19 -53.17 -12.03 -8.53
C VAL A 19 -53.09 -11.02 -9.67
N LEU A 20 -52.55 -11.41 -10.83
CA LEU A 20 -52.52 -10.55 -12.02
C LEU A 20 -53.91 -10.26 -12.59
N ALA A 21 -54.85 -11.19 -12.49
CA ALA A 21 -56.21 -11.00 -13.00
C ALA A 21 -57.08 -10.05 -12.15
N ILE A 22 -56.80 -9.92 -10.85
CA ILE A 22 -57.58 -9.06 -9.95
C ILE A 22 -57.16 -7.57 -10.05
N GLY A 23 -55.94 -7.28 -10.53
CA GLY A 23 -55.44 -5.90 -10.71
C GLY A 23 -56.00 -5.13 -11.92
N ALA A 24 -56.70 -5.79 -12.85
CA ALA A 24 -57.12 -5.19 -14.12
C ALA A 24 -58.49 -4.48 -14.11
N CYS A 25 -59.20 -4.49 -12.97
CA CYS A 25 -60.55 -3.90 -12.84
C CYS A 25 -60.60 -2.74 -11.83
N ALA A 26 -59.57 -1.88 -11.81
CA ALA A 26 -59.68 -0.59 -11.12
C ALA A 26 -60.53 0.37 -11.99
N PRO A 27 -61.60 0.99 -11.44
CA PRO A 27 -62.37 1.99 -12.17
C PRO A 27 -61.46 3.18 -12.54
N ALA A 28 -61.58 3.64 -13.78
CA ALA A 28 -60.84 4.80 -14.28
C ALA A 28 -61.12 6.01 -13.38
N ALA A 29 -60.06 6.59 -12.81
CA ALA A 29 -60.16 7.81 -12.02
C ALA A 29 -60.83 8.91 -12.86
N THR A 30 -61.84 9.56 -12.28
CA THR A 30 -62.48 10.74 -12.86
C THR A 30 -61.40 11.80 -13.14
N PRO A 31 -61.30 12.35 -14.36
CA PRO A 31 -60.30 13.36 -14.66
C PRO A 31 -60.52 14.57 -13.77
N GLU A 32 -59.50 14.88 -12.97
CA GLU A 32 -59.44 16.08 -12.14
C GLU A 32 -59.46 17.31 -13.06
N PRO A 33 -60.19 18.39 -12.70
CA PRO A 33 -60.17 19.62 -13.49
C PRO A 33 -58.73 20.11 -13.66
N PRO A 34 -58.36 20.61 -14.85
CA PRO A 34 -56.99 21.05 -15.11
C PRO A 34 -56.60 22.14 -14.10
N PRO A 35 -55.40 22.07 -13.52
CA PRO A 35 -54.90 23.10 -12.62
C PRO A 35 -54.92 24.46 -13.36
N PRO A 36 -55.10 25.57 -12.63
CA PRO A 36 -54.94 26.89 -13.21
C PRO A 36 -53.56 26.97 -13.90
N PRO A 37 -53.44 27.73 -15.01
CA PRO A 37 -52.18 27.88 -15.70
C PRO A 37 -51.11 28.30 -14.69
N PRO A 38 -49.91 27.69 -14.72
CA PRO A 38 -48.85 28.04 -13.81
C PRO A 38 -48.60 29.54 -13.94
N THR A 39 -48.75 30.27 -12.84
CA THR A 39 -48.18 31.61 -12.72
C THR A 39 -46.71 31.49 -13.12
N ASP A 40 -46.25 32.31 -14.06
CA ASP A 40 -44.85 32.35 -14.53
C ASP A 40 -43.91 32.50 -13.32
N VAL A 41 -43.48 31.37 -12.76
CA VAL A 41 -42.42 31.35 -11.76
C VAL A 41 -41.15 31.63 -12.56
N PRO A 42 -40.44 32.73 -12.28
CA PRO A 42 -39.17 32.99 -12.96
C PRO A 42 -38.28 31.76 -12.78
N PRO A 43 -37.55 31.33 -13.83
CA PRO A 43 -36.67 30.18 -13.74
C PRO A 43 -35.75 30.37 -12.54
N PRO A 44 -35.50 29.30 -11.75
CA PRO A 44 -34.57 29.40 -10.64
C PRO A 44 -33.27 30.02 -11.13
N PRO A 45 -32.65 30.93 -10.35
CA PRO A 45 -31.38 31.52 -10.73
C PRO A 45 -30.42 30.38 -11.10
N PRO A 46 -29.62 30.54 -12.16
CA PRO A 46 -28.66 29.51 -12.55
C PRO A 46 -27.84 29.11 -11.32
N PRO A 47 -27.58 27.81 -11.11
CA PRO A 47 -26.81 27.37 -9.97
C PRO A 47 -25.49 28.15 -9.96
N THR A 48 -25.17 28.72 -8.81
CA THR A 48 -23.89 29.40 -8.62
C THR A 48 -22.79 28.38 -8.89
N ALA A 49 -21.85 28.72 -9.78
CA ALA A 49 -20.74 27.84 -10.10
C ALA A 49 -20.01 27.45 -8.81
N THR A 50 -19.91 26.16 -8.53
CA THR A 50 -19.07 25.66 -7.44
C THR A 50 -17.63 26.09 -7.73
N PRO A 51 -16.93 26.73 -6.77
CA PRO A 51 -15.52 27.03 -6.92
C PRO A 51 -14.74 25.78 -7.27
N ALA A 52 -13.72 25.92 -8.12
CA ALA A 52 -12.79 24.85 -8.41
C ALA A 52 -12.16 24.35 -7.09
N PRO A 53 -11.96 23.03 -6.92
CA PRO A 53 -11.22 22.51 -5.80
C PRO A 53 -9.75 23.00 -5.87
N ASP A 54 -9.20 23.33 -4.70
CA ASP A 54 -7.79 23.69 -4.56
C ASP A 54 -6.97 22.43 -4.26
N HIS A 55 -6.06 22.09 -5.17
CA HIS A 55 -5.18 20.92 -5.03
C HIS A 55 -3.74 21.28 -4.66
N SER A 56 -3.43 22.56 -4.47
CA SER A 56 -2.05 23.06 -4.34
C SER A 56 -1.24 22.40 -3.22
N ALA A 57 -1.89 22.05 -2.10
CA ALA A 57 -1.24 21.34 -1.00
C ALA A 57 -0.82 19.90 -1.39
N PHE A 58 -1.64 19.19 -2.17
CA PHE A 58 -1.34 17.84 -2.64
C PHE A 58 -0.27 17.85 -3.73
N GLU A 59 -0.34 18.79 -4.66
CA GLU A 59 0.68 19.00 -5.68
C GLU A 59 2.05 19.26 -5.04
N ALA A 60 2.10 20.11 -4.02
CA ALA A 60 3.33 20.40 -3.27
C ALA A 60 3.86 19.17 -2.53
N ALA A 61 2.98 18.37 -1.90
CA ALA A 61 3.36 17.13 -1.22
C ALA A 61 3.95 16.11 -2.19
N VAL A 62 3.30 15.91 -3.34
CA VAL A 62 3.69 14.91 -4.33
C VAL A 62 4.96 15.32 -5.07
N ALA A 63 5.15 16.60 -5.39
CA ALA A 63 6.37 17.08 -6.06
C ALA A 63 7.66 16.80 -5.28
N GLY A 64 7.59 16.74 -3.95
CA GLY A 64 8.76 16.49 -3.09
C GLY A 64 9.01 15.02 -2.75
N ASN A 65 8.07 14.11 -3.03
CA ASN A 65 8.14 12.75 -2.54
C ASN A 65 8.85 11.78 -3.51
N ALA A 66 9.13 10.56 -3.05
CA ALA A 66 9.85 9.54 -3.81
C ALA A 66 9.17 9.09 -5.12
N HIS A 67 7.87 9.31 -5.30
CA HIS A 67 7.16 8.98 -6.54
C HIS A 67 7.44 9.98 -7.68
N ASN A 68 7.97 11.17 -7.38
CA ASN A 68 8.31 12.17 -8.40
C ASN A 68 9.80 12.49 -8.50
N GLN A 69 10.64 11.96 -7.61
CA GLN A 69 12.08 12.16 -7.69
C GLN A 69 12.64 11.41 -8.91
N TYR A 70 13.45 12.12 -9.69
CA TYR A 70 14.29 11.51 -10.70
C TYR A 70 15.54 10.92 -10.04
N ASP A 71 15.84 9.65 -10.31
CA ASP A 71 17.05 9.00 -9.80
C ASP A 71 17.61 8.02 -10.84
N ILE A 72 18.87 8.21 -11.19
CA ILE A 72 19.60 7.35 -12.12
C ILE A 72 19.72 5.92 -11.55
N GLY A 73 19.76 5.77 -10.22
CA GLY A 73 19.78 4.48 -9.52
C GLY A 73 18.52 3.64 -9.76
N HIS A 74 17.35 4.26 -9.96
CA HIS A 74 16.11 3.58 -10.35
C HIS A 74 16.10 3.15 -11.83
N GLY A 75 17.16 3.45 -12.57
CA GLY A 75 17.35 3.05 -13.96
C GLY A 75 16.33 3.69 -14.88
N PRO A 76 16.33 5.02 -15.09
CA PRO A 76 15.31 5.76 -15.83
C PRO A 76 15.40 5.43 -17.33
N ASN A 77 14.82 4.31 -17.69
CA ASN A 77 14.64 3.84 -19.05
C ASN A 77 13.18 3.46 -19.26
N THR A 78 12.77 3.34 -20.52
CA THR A 78 11.36 3.11 -20.84
C THR A 78 10.80 1.81 -20.29
N TRP A 79 11.60 0.84 -19.84
CA TRP A 79 11.09 -0.35 -19.15
C TRP A 79 10.80 -0.08 -17.66
N CYS A 80 11.75 0.55 -16.96
CA CYS A 80 11.61 0.85 -15.52
C CYS A 80 10.56 1.93 -15.25
N THR A 81 10.33 2.83 -16.21
CA THR A 81 9.31 3.88 -16.11
C THR A 81 7.90 3.32 -15.94
N ARG A 82 7.64 2.06 -16.29
CA ARG A 82 6.38 1.37 -15.97
C ARG A 82 5.93 1.55 -14.51
N CYS A 83 6.88 1.62 -13.56
CA CYS A 83 6.57 1.81 -12.14
C CYS A 83 6.93 3.19 -11.61
N HIS A 84 7.97 3.83 -12.15
CA HIS A 84 8.51 5.08 -11.60
C HIS A 84 8.08 6.34 -12.37
N SER A 85 7.67 6.19 -13.63
CA SER A 85 7.07 7.26 -14.43
C SER A 85 6.14 6.68 -15.50
N PRO A 86 4.96 6.13 -15.14
CA PRO A 86 4.19 5.25 -16.01
C PRO A 86 3.79 5.86 -17.36
N GLN A 87 3.69 7.19 -17.45
CA GLN A 87 3.42 7.90 -18.70
C GLN A 87 4.61 7.96 -19.67
N ASN A 88 5.84 7.76 -19.18
CA ASN A 88 7.01 7.53 -20.01
C ASN A 88 7.22 6.05 -20.35
N TRP A 89 6.29 5.15 -19.99
CA TRP A 89 6.44 3.72 -20.31
C TRP A 89 6.17 3.47 -21.80
N ASP A 90 7.13 2.82 -22.46
CA ASP A 90 6.92 2.19 -23.76
C ASP A 90 6.50 0.71 -23.54
N PRO A 91 5.26 0.31 -23.87
CA PRO A 91 4.82 -1.07 -23.71
C PRO A 91 5.54 -2.06 -24.64
N GLU A 92 6.24 -1.57 -25.67
CA GLU A 92 7.09 -2.39 -26.55
C GLU A 92 8.52 -2.51 -26.00
N ALA A 93 8.86 -1.80 -24.92
CA ALA A 93 10.17 -1.88 -24.30
C ALA A 93 10.50 -3.31 -23.88
N VAL A 94 11.73 -3.74 -24.14
CA VAL A 94 12.23 -5.05 -23.75
C VAL A 94 13.50 -4.90 -22.93
N GLN A 95 13.56 -5.66 -21.83
CA GLN A 95 14.80 -5.83 -21.09
C GLN A 95 15.80 -6.59 -21.96
N GLY A 96 17.07 -6.19 -21.87
CA GLY A 96 18.14 -6.89 -22.55
C GLY A 96 19.50 -6.54 -21.95
N PRO A 97 20.56 -7.20 -22.42
CA PRO A 97 21.90 -6.73 -22.16
C PRO A 97 22.07 -5.33 -22.76
N GLY A 98 22.49 -4.37 -21.94
CA GLY A 98 23.12 -3.17 -22.47
C GLY A 98 24.48 -3.51 -23.07
N GLU A 99 25.13 -2.54 -23.73
CA GLU A 99 26.45 -2.79 -24.31
C GLU A 99 27.45 -3.26 -23.23
N GLY A 100 27.87 -4.52 -23.32
CA GLY A 100 28.85 -5.13 -22.40
C GLY A 100 28.29 -5.68 -21.08
N GLU A 101 27.00 -5.54 -20.79
CA GLU A 101 26.40 -5.95 -19.51
C GLU A 101 25.31 -7.01 -19.66
N CYS A 102 24.98 -7.72 -18.58
CA CYS A 102 23.93 -8.74 -18.61
C CYS A 102 22.50 -8.16 -18.59
N PHE A 103 22.31 -6.95 -18.05
CA PHE A 103 21.00 -6.31 -17.85
C PHE A 103 21.08 -4.79 -17.98
N THR A 104 19.94 -4.17 -18.30
CA THR A 104 19.74 -2.72 -18.25
C THR A 104 19.58 -2.24 -16.80
N CYS A 105 20.68 -1.85 -16.16
CA CYS A 105 20.70 -1.23 -14.84
C CYS A 105 21.89 -0.26 -14.73
N LYS A 106 21.81 0.71 -13.81
CA LYS A 106 23.00 1.37 -13.28
C LYS A 106 23.56 0.53 -12.12
N PHE A 107 24.73 -0.07 -12.31
CA PHE A 107 25.43 -0.71 -11.20
C PHE A 107 26.17 0.34 -10.38
N PRO A 108 26.23 0.22 -9.03
CA PRO A 108 26.89 1.23 -8.17
C PRO A 108 28.36 1.51 -8.51
N HIS A 109 29.04 0.56 -9.16
CA HIS A 109 30.45 0.68 -9.55
C HIS A 109 30.66 1.26 -10.97
N LEU A 110 29.58 1.49 -11.71
CA LEU A 110 29.64 2.08 -13.05
C LEU A 110 29.28 3.57 -12.99
N GLU A 111 30.06 4.39 -13.68
CA GLU A 111 29.83 5.83 -13.79
C GLU A 111 28.58 6.12 -14.64
N GLU A 112 28.41 5.36 -15.72
CA GLU A 112 27.29 5.46 -16.65
C GLU A 112 26.32 4.29 -16.50
N MET A 113 25.05 4.54 -16.82
CA MET A 113 24.06 3.47 -16.89
C MET A 113 24.24 2.67 -18.17
N SER A 114 24.16 1.34 -18.08
CA SER A 114 24.06 0.48 -19.26
C SER A 114 22.61 0.42 -19.72
N VAL A 115 22.34 0.80 -20.97
CA VAL A 115 21.00 0.86 -21.56
C VAL A 115 20.91 -0.14 -22.70
N ALA A 116 19.86 -0.96 -22.75
CA ALA A 116 19.67 -1.86 -23.89
C ALA A 116 18.96 -1.11 -25.03
N SER A 117 19.21 -1.55 -26.26
CA SER A 117 18.62 -0.93 -27.45
C SER A 117 17.08 -1.00 -27.48
N GLY A 118 16.50 -1.93 -26.73
CA GLY A 118 15.06 -2.14 -26.64
C GLY A 118 14.36 -1.37 -25.51
N ASN A 119 15.07 -0.57 -24.71
CA ASN A 119 14.47 0.23 -23.64
C ASN A 119 15.28 1.53 -23.45
N PRO A 120 15.10 2.54 -24.32
CA PRO A 120 15.91 3.76 -24.30
C PRO A 120 15.84 4.51 -22.96
N PHE A 121 16.89 5.29 -22.71
CA PHE A 121 16.98 6.20 -21.57
C PHE A 121 15.89 7.27 -21.64
N VAL A 122 15.33 7.63 -20.48
CA VAL A 122 14.43 8.76 -20.31
C VAL A 122 15.19 9.84 -19.53
N PRO A 123 15.52 10.98 -20.15
CA PRO A 123 16.24 12.04 -19.47
C PRO A 123 15.35 12.74 -18.43
N GLU A 124 15.98 13.41 -17.46
CA GLU A 124 15.28 14.07 -16.35
C GLU A 124 14.26 15.10 -16.84
N GLU A 125 14.59 15.85 -17.90
CA GLU A 125 13.68 16.83 -18.50
C GLU A 125 12.41 16.23 -19.13
N GLU A 126 12.41 14.92 -19.42
CA GLU A 126 11.26 14.19 -19.95
C GLU A 126 10.55 13.36 -18.87
N TRP A 127 11.08 13.34 -17.65
CA TRP A 127 10.54 12.57 -16.53
C TRP A 127 9.24 13.17 -16.01
N VAL A 128 8.14 12.42 -16.14
CA VAL A 128 6.80 12.85 -15.69
C VAL A 128 6.53 12.45 -14.23
N GLY A 129 7.19 11.42 -13.73
CA GLY A 129 6.98 10.87 -12.39
C GLY A 129 5.60 10.22 -12.24
N MET A 130 4.98 10.41 -11.08
CA MET A 130 3.68 9.87 -10.71
C MET A 130 2.63 10.99 -10.61
N PRO A 131 2.10 11.48 -11.73
CA PRO A 131 1.13 12.57 -11.72
C PRO A 131 -0.22 12.10 -11.18
N CYS A 132 -1.09 13.07 -10.82
CA CYS A 132 -2.36 12.83 -10.14
C CYS A 132 -3.25 11.84 -10.89
N GLU A 133 -3.31 11.96 -12.22
CA GLU A 133 -4.09 11.09 -13.10
C GLU A 133 -3.66 9.63 -13.05
N THR A 134 -2.47 9.31 -12.56
CA THR A 134 -2.06 7.91 -12.42
C THR A 134 -2.91 7.19 -11.37
N CYS A 135 -3.31 7.91 -10.31
CA CYS A 135 -4.00 7.37 -9.14
C CYS A 135 -5.45 7.85 -9.00
N HIS A 136 -5.83 8.89 -9.74
CA HIS A 136 -7.15 9.51 -9.68
C HIS A 136 -7.70 9.78 -11.07
N VAL A 137 -9.03 9.76 -11.21
CA VAL A 137 -9.65 10.27 -12.44
C VAL A 137 -9.56 11.80 -12.44
N VAL A 138 -8.92 12.35 -13.46
CA VAL A 138 -8.89 13.80 -13.74
C VAL A 138 -9.95 14.13 -14.80
N ASP A 139 -10.79 15.13 -14.51
CA ASP A 139 -11.86 15.56 -15.40
C ASP A 139 -11.36 16.42 -16.58
N GLY A 140 -12.25 16.77 -17.50
CA GLY A 140 -11.90 17.56 -18.69
C GLY A 140 -11.43 18.99 -18.42
N ASN A 141 -11.54 19.47 -17.17
CA ASN A 141 -11.01 20.77 -16.74
C ASN A 141 -9.67 20.64 -15.99
N GLY A 142 -9.14 19.42 -15.84
CA GLY A 142 -7.92 19.15 -15.08
C GLY A 142 -8.15 18.96 -13.59
N TYR A 143 -9.39 18.78 -13.11
CA TYR A 143 -9.66 18.55 -11.70
C TYR A 143 -9.70 17.07 -11.34
N VAL A 144 -8.96 16.70 -10.30
CA VAL A 144 -9.06 15.40 -9.64
C VAL A 144 -10.48 15.20 -9.11
N THR A 145 -11.09 14.10 -9.52
CA THR A 145 -12.41 13.69 -9.02
C THR A 145 -12.27 12.86 -7.73
N PRO A 146 -13.31 12.81 -6.88
CA PRO A 146 -13.28 11.99 -5.68
C PRO A 146 -13.15 10.49 -5.97
N GLY A 147 -12.31 9.81 -5.20
CA GLY A 147 -12.06 8.36 -5.31
C GLY A 147 -10.73 8.05 -6.01
N ILE A 148 -10.40 6.76 -6.06
CA ILE A 148 -9.16 6.26 -6.64
C ILE A 148 -9.43 5.42 -7.89
N ALA A 149 -8.53 5.50 -8.86
CA ALA A 149 -8.53 4.71 -10.08
C ALA A 149 -7.09 4.52 -10.56
N TRP A 150 -6.84 3.46 -11.33
CA TRP A 150 -5.56 3.27 -12.00
C TRP A 150 -5.67 3.73 -13.45
N LEU A 151 -4.91 4.74 -13.86
CA LEU A 151 -4.75 5.03 -15.29
C LEU A 151 -3.85 3.95 -15.90
N ASN A 152 -4.42 3.09 -16.74
CA ASN A 152 -3.63 2.08 -17.43
C ASN A 152 -2.72 2.76 -18.47
N PRO A 153 -1.40 2.76 -18.30
CA PRO A 153 -0.47 3.46 -19.20
C PRO A 153 -0.41 2.85 -20.61
N VAL A 154 -0.96 1.64 -20.84
CA VAL A 154 -1.03 1.03 -22.17
C VAL A 154 -2.26 1.49 -22.93
N SER A 155 -3.43 1.46 -22.29
CA SER A 155 -4.69 1.80 -22.96
C SER A 155 -5.08 3.27 -22.80
N MET A 156 -4.45 3.96 -21.85
CA MET A 156 -4.82 5.32 -21.39
C MET A 156 -6.26 5.40 -20.88
N ASP A 157 -6.82 4.28 -20.42
CA ASP A 157 -8.13 4.21 -19.79
C ASP A 157 -8.00 4.04 -18.28
N TYR A 158 -8.93 4.64 -17.55
CA TYR A 158 -9.07 4.41 -16.12
C TYR A 158 -9.65 3.03 -15.81
N VAL A 159 -8.96 2.30 -14.96
CA VAL A 159 -9.37 1.02 -14.39
C VAL A 159 -9.81 1.26 -12.95
N ALA A 160 -11.02 0.83 -12.62
CA ALA A 160 -11.50 0.88 -11.25
C ALA A 160 -10.67 -0.05 -10.36
N VAL A 161 -10.36 0.42 -9.15
CA VAL A 161 -9.68 -0.33 -8.10
C VAL A 161 -10.52 -0.25 -6.83
N SER A 162 -10.49 -1.30 -6.02
CA SER A 162 -11.36 -1.45 -4.86
C SER A 162 -10.82 -0.81 -3.58
N ASN A 163 -9.50 -0.63 -3.47
CA ASN A 163 -8.83 -0.05 -2.32
C ASN A 163 -7.40 0.41 -2.69
N SER A 164 -6.73 1.11 -1.77
CA SER A 164 -5.39 1.64 -2.02
C SER A 164 -4.35 0.54 -2.23
N THR A 165 -4.48 -0.63 -1.57
CA THR A 165 -3.55 -1.74 -1.79
C THR A 165 -3.61 -2.23 -3.23
N GLU A 166 -4.80 -2.41 -3.79
CA GLU A 166 -4.96 -2.80 -5.20
C GLU A 166 -4.36 -1.75 -6.16
N LEU A 167 -4.45 -0.46 -5.81
CA LEU A 167 -3.83 0.61 -6.59
C LEU A 167 -2.30 0.58 -6.49
N CYS A 168 -1.75 0.51 -5.28
CA CYS A 168 -0.30 0.48 -5.05
C CYS A 168 0.34 -0.77 -5.68
N GLU A 169 -0.34 -1.92 -5.64
CA GLU A 169 0.11 -3.17 -6.28
C GLU A 169 0.06 -3.11 -7.83
N LYS A 170 -0.32 -1.99 -8.46
CA LYS A 170 -0.08 -1.81 -9.90
C LYS A 170 1.41 -1.59 -10.20
N CYS A 171 2.17 -1.05 -9.25
CA CYS A 171 3.59 -0.75 -9.38
C CYS A 171 4.46 -1.49 -8.34
N HIS A 172 3.98 -1.66 -7.10
CA HIS A 172 4.69 -2.38 -6.03
C HIS A 172 4.50 -3.89 -6.13
N VAL A 173 5.19 -4.50 -7.10
CA VAL A 173 5.11 -5.93 -7.39
C VAL A 173 6.48 -6.58 -7.46
N THR A 174 6.53 -7.88 -7.15
CA THR A 174 7.68 -8.72 -7.44
C THR A 174 7.67 -9.00 -8.94
N THR A 175 8.72 -8.59 -9.66
CA THR A 175 8.87 -8.89 -11.10
C THR A 175 9.82 -10.05 -11.36
N THR A 176 10.20 -10.79 -10.32
CA THR A 176 11.02 -12.01 -10.44
C THR A 176 10.27 -13.10 -11.22
N GLY A 177 11.00 -13.96 -11.92
CA GLY A 177 10.42 -15.10 -12.66
C GLY A 177 10.03 -14.84 -14.11
N ASN A 178 10.42 -13.70 -14.71
CA ASN A 178 10.35 -13.54 -16.17
C ASN A 178 11.42 -14.39 -16.87
N ALA A 179 11.28 -14.61 -18.18
CA ALA A 179 12.17 -15.46 -18.98
C ALA A 179 13.65 -15.02 -18.98
N PHE A 180 13.92 -13.81 -18.49
CA PHE A 180 15.24 -13.18 -18.44
C PHE A 180 15.78 -13.07 -17.00
N GLY A 181 15.00 -13.46 -15.99
CA GLY A 181 15.42 -13.43 -14.59
C GLY A 181 15.63 -12.04 -14.01
N SER A 182 15.00 -10.98 -14.54
CA SER A 182 15.13 -9.64 -13.93
C SER A 182 14.49 -9.65 -12.55
N ALA A 183 15.32 -9.44 -11.54
CA ALA A 183 14.97 -9.69 -10.15
C ALA A 183 14.87 -8.38 -9.39
N VAL A 184 13.66 -7.82 -9.34
CA VAL A 184 13.33 -6.88 -8.27
C VAL A 184 12.13 -7.42 -7.50
N ASP A 185 12.33 -7.59 -6.20
CA ASP A 185 11.27 -7.89 -5.27
C ASP A 185 10.81 -6.58 -4.63
N HIS A 186 9.81 -5.95 -5.24
CA HIS A 186 9.23 -4.70 -4.75
C HIS A 186 7.83 -4.91 -4.15
N LYS A 187 7.34 -6.17 -4.09
CA LYS A 187 6.03 -6.41 -3.48
C LYS A 187 6.17 -6.28 -1.98
N VAL A 188 5.50 -5.27 -1.43
CA VAL A 188 5.28 -5.19 -0.01
C VAL A 188 4.11 -6.10 0.34
N THR A 189 4.40 -7.17 1.08
CA THR A 189 3.36 -7.99 1.71
C THR A 189 3.21 -7.53 3.15
N LEU A 190 2.00 -7.09 3.51
CA LEU A 190 1.67 -6.84 4.91
C LEU A 190 1.71 -8.17 5.66
N GLY A 191 2.78 -8.39 6.42
CA GLY A 191 3.01 -9.58 7.22
C GLY A 191 2.75 -9.32 8.70
N GLY A 192 2.75 -10.37 9.51
CA GLY A 192 2.68 -10.24 10.96
C GLY A 192 1.27 -10.13 11.55
N SER A 193 1.15 -10.41 12.84
CA SER A 193 -0.14 -10.61 13.52
C SER A 193 -0.79 -9.34 14.05
N ALA A 194 -0.08 -8.21 14.12
CA ALA A 194 -0.57 -7.00 14.80
C ALA A 194 -1.78 -6.38 14.10
N HIS A 195 -1.76 -6.37 12.76
CA HIS A 195 -2.79 -5.72 11.93
C HIS A 195 -3.44 -6.68 10.93
N LEU A 196 -3.02 -7.95 10.89
CA LEU A 196 -3.78 -8.98 10.18
C LEU A 196 -5.01 -9.38 11.01
N ASN A 197 -6.09 -9.77 10.33
CA ASN A 197 -7.39 -10.20 10.85
C ASN A 197 -7.34 -11.45 11.77
N TYR A 198 -6.53 -11.44 12.82
CA TYR A 198 -6.42 -12.55 13.76
C TYR A 198 -7.51 -12.43 14.83
N GLY A 199 -8.67 -13.03 14.53
CA GLY A 199 -9.48 -13.72 15.54
C GLY A 199 -10.23 -12.89 16.59
N GLY A 200 -10.37 -11.57 16.43
CA GLY A 200 -11.22 -10.76 17.30
C GLY A 200 -10.45 -9.59 17.90
N PHE A 201 -10.73 -8.40 17.39
CA PHE A 201 -10.11 -7.18 17.86
C PHE A 201 -10.58 -6.84 19.29
N LEU A 202 -9.65 -6.34 20.10
CA LEU A 202 -9.90 -5.75 21.40
C LEU A 202 -10.49 -4.33 21.20
N GLY A 203 -11.71 -4.21 20.66
CA GLY A 203 -12.37 -2.91 20.48
C GLY A 203 -13.26 -2.79 19.23
N GLU A 204 -13.71 -1.55 18.96
CA GLU A 204 -14.62 -1.23 17.85
C GLU A 204 -13.91 -0.68 16.59
N VAL A 205 -12.65 -0.28 16.68
CA VAL A 205 -11.90 0.31 15.56
C VAL A 205 -11.14 -0.79 14.79
N PRO A 206 -11.38 -0.98 13.48
CA PRO A 206 -10.63 -1.94 12.68
C PRO A 206 -9.16 -1.50 12.54
N PRO A 207 -8.20 -2.44 12.51
CA PRO A 207 -6.80 -2.09 12.34
C PRO A 207 -6.51 -1.59 10.91
N PRO A 208 -5.39 -0.87 10.72
CA PRO A 208 -4.85 -0.57 9.39
C PRO A 208 -4.75 -1.84 8.54
N SER A 209 -5.40 -1.87 7.38
CA SER A 209 -5.50 -3.03 6.49
C SER A 209 -5.00 -2.73 5.08
N TYR A 210 -4.89 -1.46 4.73
CA TYR A 210 -4.49 -1.00 3.40
C TYR A 210 -3.25 -0.11 3.47
N CYS A 211 -2.52 -0.01 2.35
CA CYS A 211 -1.29 0.77 2.28
C CYS A 211 -1.47 2.23 2.75
N ALA A 212 -2.61 2.85 2.40
CA ALA A 212 -2.90 4.24 2.75
C ALA A 212 -3.34 4.45 4.22
N ASP A 213 -3.58 3.36 4.96
CA ASP A 213 -3.88 3.46 6.40
C ASP A 213 -2.61 3.74 7.21
N CYS A 214 -1.45 3.35 6.68
CA CYS A 214 -0.13 3.53 7.29
C CYS A 214 0.77 4.48 6.51
N HIS A 215 0.35 5.04 5.38
CA HIS A 215 1.13 6.01 4.62
C HIS A 215 0.17 7.02 4.02
N ASP A 216 0.45 8.30 4.21
CA ASP A 216 -0.25 9.30 3.40
C ASP A 216 0.20 9.14 1.94
N PRO A 217 -0.69 8.88 0.97
CA PRO A 217 -0.30 8.56 -0.40
C PRO A 217 0.28 9.76 -1.18
N HIS A 218 0.14 10.98 -0.66
CA HIS A 218 0.66 12.21 -1.28
C HIS A 218 2.02 12.61 -0.73
N THR A 219 2.29 12.35 0.55
CA THR A 219 3.59 12.65 1.19
C THR A 219 4.49 11.40 1.28
N LEU A 220 3.89 10.21 1.22
CA LEU A 220 4.48 8.89 1.49
C LEU A 220 4.97 8.69 2.92
N ALA A 221 4.77 9.68 3.79
CA ALA A 221 5.18 9.62 5.18
C ALA A 221 4.27 8.65 5.95
N PRO A 222 4.84 7.68 6.68
CA PRO A 222 4.06 6.86 7.59
C PRO A 222 3.74 7.61 8.89
N PRO A 223 2.56 7.39 9.51
CA PRO A 223 2.36 7.77 10.90
C PRO A 223 3.33 6.97 11.78
N GLN A 224 3.70 7.55 12.90
CA GLN A 224 4.46 6.87 13.93
C GLN A 224 3.53 5.99 14.77
N CYS A 225 4.07 4.95 15.41
CA CYS A 225 3.28 4.04 16.24
C CYS A 225 2.45 4.79 17.31
N VAL A 226 3.02 5.87 17.86
CA VAL A 226 2.40 6.71 18.89
C VAL A 226 1.24 7.56 18.37
N ASP A 227 1.14 7.80 17.06
CA ASP A 227 0.03 8.55 16.47
C ASP A 227 -1.28 7.74 16.55
N CYS A 228 -1.19 6.41 16.60
CA CYS A 228 -2.32 5.50 16.80
C CYS A 228 -2.37 4.91 18.23
N HIS A 229 -1.24 4.91 18.94
CA HIS A 229 -1.08 4.32 20.26
C HIS A 229 -0.58 5.36 21.28
N GLU A 230 -1.35 6.43 21.51
CA GLU A 230 -0.94 7.62 22.25
C GLU A 230 -0.34 7.32 23.64
N ASP A 231 -0.87 6.34 24.37
CA ASP A 231 -0.45 6.04 25.75
C ASP A 231 0.67 4.98 25.85
N VAL A 232 1.08 4.37 24.73
CA VAL A 232 1.95 3.18 24.75
C VAL A 232 3.30 3.45 25.39
N THR A 233 3.86 4.65 25.20
CA THR A 233 5.15 5.06 25.76
C THR A 233 5.11 5.34 27.26
N THR A 234 3.92 5.47 27.83
CA THR A 234 3.71 5.73 29.27
C THR A 234 3.07 4.56 30.01
N SER A 235 2.76 3.47 29.30
CA SER A 235 2.09 2.32 29.89
C SER A 235 3.04 1.48 30.76
N ASP A 236 2.71 1.32 32.03
CA ASP A 236 3.48 0.46 32.96
C ASP A 236 3.42 -1.04 32.59
N THR A 237 2.45 -1.42 31.77
CA THR A 237 2.32 -2.81 31.26
C THR A 237 3.09 -3.04 29.96
N HIS A 238 3.30 -2.00 29.16
CA HIS A 238 4.11 -2.09 27.97
C HIS A 238 5.59 -2.12 28.32
N MET A 239 6.38 -2.92 27.60
CA MET A 239 7.81 -3.15 27.86
C MET A 239 8.11 -3.48 29.34
N LYS A 240 7.16 -4.10 30.05
CA LYS A 240 7.21 -4.40 31.50
C LYS A 240 7.58 -3.19 32.37
N GLY A 241 7.17 -1.98 31.95
CA GLY A 241 7.45 -0.73 32.68
C GLY A 241 8.83 -0.13 32.43
N TYR A 242 9.66 -0.73 31.55
CA TYR A 242 10.99 -0.21 31.20
C TYR A 242 10.96 0.83 30.06
N ASN A 243 9.83 1.53 29.88
CA ASN A 243 9.59 2.43 28.74
C ASN A 243 10.73 3.43 28.52
N ALA A 244 11.16 4.14 29.56
CA ALA A 244 12.21 5.16 29.44
C ALA A 244 13.57 4.58 28.98
N LEU A 245 13.90 3.37 29.42
CA LEU A 245 15.14 2.70 29.00
C LEU A 245 15.02 2.20 27.55
N MET A 246 13.90 1.55 27.23
CA MET A 246 13.71 0.95 25.91
C MET A 246 13.56 2.01 24.83
N LEU A 247 12.83 3.11 25.06
CA LEU A 247 12.68 4.20 24.08
C LEU A 247 13.97 4.97 23.83
N ASP A 248 14.92 4.97 24.77
CA ASP A 248 16.26 5.52 24.56
C ASP A 248 17.15 4.59 23.71
N LYS A 249 16.86 3.28 23.70
CA LYS A 249 17.73 2.26 23.11
C LYS A 249 17.18 1.59 21.87
N LEU A 250 15.87 1.60 21.63
CA LEU A 250 15.21 0.81 20.62
C LEU A 250 14.16 1.67 19.91
N THR A 251 14.02 1.46 18.60
CA THR A 251 12.82 1.86 17.88
C THR A 251 11.70 0.85 18.17
N CYS A 252 10.43 1.27 18.02
CA CYS A 252 9.29 0.35 18.17
C CYS A 252 9.44 -0.88 17.26
N MET A 253 9.92 -0.66 16.03
CA MET A 253 10.11 -1.71 15.04
C MET A 253 11.22 -2.70 15.39
N ALA A 254 12.25 -2.29 16.11
CA ALA A 254 13.26 -3.23 16.61
C ALA A 254 12.65 -4.36 17.46
N CYS A 255 11.57 -4.09 18.20
CA CYS A 255 10.85 -5.12 18.95
C CYS A 255 9.71 -5.76 18.16
N HIS A 256 8.94 -4.94 17.45
CA HIS A 256 7.67 -5.35 16.83
C HIS A 256 7.79 -5.90 15.41
N ASP A 257 8.98 -5.88 14.81
CA ASP A 257 9.21 -6.51 13.52
C ASP A 257 8.99 -8.03 13.60
N ALA A 258 8.37 -8.59 12.58
CA ALA A 258 8.03 -10.00 12.44
C ALA A 258 8.65 -10.63 11.20
N SER A 259 9.49 -9.89 10.48
CA SER A 259 10.14 -10.37 9.26
C SER A 259 11.22 -11.42 9.54
N GLY A 260 11.64 -11.56 10.81
CA GLY A 260 12.71 -12.47 11.20
C GLY A 260 14.11 -11.92 10.96
N LEU A 261 14.20 -10.62 10.65
CA LEU A 261 15.46 -9.91 10.45
C LEU A 261 16.19 -9.64 11.77
N ASP A 262 17.46 -9.28 11.68
CA ASP A 262 18.27 -8.96 12.86
C ASP A 262 17.90 -7.59 13.42
N VAL A 263 18.36 -7.33 14.64
CA VAL A 263 18.22 -6.03 15.31
C VAL A 263 19.57 -5.61 15.84
N GLY A 264 19.94 -4.35 15.58
CA GLY A 264 21.19 -3.80 16.05
C GLY A 264 21.22 -2.27 15.98
N PRO A 265 22.37 -1.66 16.36
CA PRO A 265 22.61 -0.25 16.14
C PRO A 265 22.45 0.12 14.65
N PRO A 266 22.12 1.39 14.33
CA PRO A 266 22.03 1.82 12.94
C PRO A 266 23.32 1.52 12.15
N PRO A 267 23.25 0.90 10.95
CA PRO A 267 24.43 0.45 10.22
C PRO A 267 25.37 1.57 9.78
N ASP A 268 24.82 2.76 9.50
CA ASP A 268 25.55 3.90 8.95
C ASP A 268 25.97 4.94 10.03
N GLY A 269 25.81 4.62 11.31
CA GLY A 269 26.03 5.58 12.40
C GLY A 269 26.59 4.95 13.68
N GLU A 270 27.54 5.65 14.30
CA GLU A 270 27.90 5.35 15.69
C GLU A 270 26.89 6.01 16.63
N GLY A 271 25.96 5.20 17.16
CA GLY A 271 24.97 5.63 18.15
C GLY A 271 23.58 5.89 17.58
N GLY A 272 22.58 5.77 18.45
CA GLY A 272 21.16 5.85 18.11
C GLY A 272 20.36 4.66 18.63
N PRO A 273 19.02 4.71 18.59
CA PRO A 273 18.19 3.57 18.95
C PRO A 273 18.40 2.44 17.95
N TRP A 274 18.34 1.20 18.42
CA TRP A 274 18.44 0.03 17.58
C TRP A 274 17.26 -0.06 16.62
N VAL A 275 17.54 -0.65 15.47
CA VAL A 275 16.63 -0.79 14.35
C VAL A 275 16.64 -2.22 13.84
N THR A 276 15.58 -2.59 13.13
CA THR A 276 15.59 -3.80 12.29
C THR A 276 16.57 -3.60 11.15
N GLN A 277 17.40 -4.62 10.89
CA GLN A 277 18.44 -4.58 9.88
C GLN A 277 18.54 -5.90 9.13
N GLU A 278 18.94 -5.82 7.87
CA GLU A 278 19.23 -7.00 7.04
C GLU A 278 20.72 -7.02 6.71
N THR A 279 21.36 -8.16 6.96
CA THR A 279 22.73 -8.41 6.48
C THR A 279 22.67 -9.32 5.27
N SER A 280 23.03 -8.79 4.11
CA SER A 280 23.15 -9.54 2.87
C SER A 280 24.62 -9.78 2.53
N VAL A 281 24.93 -10.89 1.85
CA VAL A 281 26.30 -11.23 1.43
C VAL A 281 26.42 -11.11 -0.07
N GLY A 282 27.09 -10.04 -0.52
CA GLY A 282 27.39 -9.79 -1.92
C GLY A 282 28.80 -10.22 -2.32
N ARG A 283 29.15 -10.01 -3.60
CA ARG A 283 30.51 -10.27 -4.11
C ARG A 283 31.59 -9.42 -3.44
N ALA A 284 31.21 -8.25 -2.92
CA ALA A 284 32.11 -7.33 -2.22
C ALA A 284 32.25 -7.65 -0.72
N GLY A 285 31.53 -8.66 -0.21
CA GLY A 285 31.43 -8.97 1.22
C GLY A 285 30.03 -8.72 1.78
N PRO A 286 29.85 -8.88 3.10
CA PRO A 286 28.59 -8.58 3.76
C PRO A 286 28.32 -7.07 3.81
N THR A 287 27.06 -6.71 3.62
CA THR A 287 26.52 -5.35 3.78
C THR A 287 25.31 -5.44 4.70
N THR A 288 25.25 -4.55 5.69
CA THR A 288 24.12 -4.45 6.62
C THR A 288 23.40 -3.14 6.39
N GLU A 289 22.09 -3.20 6.23
CA GLU A 289 21.26 -2.04 5.92
C GLU A 289 20.05 -1.97 6.86
N PHE A 290 19.55 -0.75 7.08
CA PHE A 290 18.31 -0.53 7.81
C PHE A 290 17.12 -1.08 7.01
N VAL A 291 16.17 -1.73 7.69
CA VAL A 291 14.93 -2.20 7.07
C VAL A 291 13.72 -1.59 7.76
N LEU A 292 12.90 -0.89 6.97
CA LEU A 292 11.55 -0.51 7.37
C LEU A 292 10.62 -1.72 7.20
N SER A 293 10.22 -2.30 8.33
CA SER A 293 9.38 -3.50 8.30
C SER A 293 7.91 -3.20 8.05
N HIS A 294 7.32 -4.02 7.18
CA HIS A 294 5.87 -4.12 6.95
C HIS A 294 5.27 -5.39 7.57
N SER A 295 6.05 -6.06 8.41
CA SER A 295 5.64 -7.26 9.13
C SER A 295 5.63 -6.97 10.62
N ILE A 296 4.46 -6.70 11.20
CA ILE A 296 4.36 -6.22 12.59
C ILE A 296 3.69 -7.28 13.47
N VAL A 297 4.29 -7.64 14.59
CA VAL A 297 3.70 -8.54 15.61
C VAL A 297 3.16 -7.76 16.81
N TYR A 298 2.05 -8.25 17.36
CA TYR A 298 1.50 -7.72 18.61
C TYR A 298 2.34 -8.14 19.83
N THR A 299 2.71 -9.42 19.88
CA THR A 299 3.52 -9.99 20.97
C THR A 299 4.99 -10.05 20.56
N VAL A 300 5.85 -9.46 21.37
CA VAL A 300 7.30 -9.42 21.16
C VAL A 300 7.99 -10.50 21.98
N ALA A 301 9.10 -11.03 21.48
CA ALA A 301 9.93 -12.01 22.18
C ALA A 301 11.21 -11.33 22.70
N CYS A 302 11.42 -11.33 24.02
CA CYS A 302 12.56 -10.62 24.63
C CYS A 302 13.91 -11.28 24.30
N ASP A 303 13.93 -12.59 24.12
CA ASP A 303 15.10 -13.38 23.73
C ASP A 303 15.63 -13.05 22.32
N ARG A 304 14.87 -12.29 21.50
CA ARG A 304 15.38 -11.73 20.24
C ARG A 304 16.60 -10.82 20.45
N CYS A 305 16.63 -10.06 21.53
CA CYS A 305 17.78 -9.21 21.88
C CYS A 305 18.58 -9.79 23.06
N HIS A 306 17.92 -10.55 23.93
CA HIS A 306 18.48 -11.03 25.19
C HIS A 306 18.85 -12.52 25.11
N PHE A 307 19.78 -12.89 24.23
CA PHE A 307 20.25 -14.26 24.03
C PHE A 307 21.72 -14.45 24.46
N GLU A 308 22.13 -15.71 24.65
CA GLU A 308 23.50 -16.06 25.00
C GLU A 308 24.48 -15.67 23.88
N GLU A 309 25.67 -15.19 24.22
CA GLU A 309 26.68 -14.71 23.26
C GLU A 309 26.24 -13.50 22.41
N ASN A 310 25.20 -12.77 22.83
CA ASN A 310 24.87 -11.48 22.24
C ASN A 310 26.09 -10.53 22.33
N THR A 311 26.48 -9.95 21.20
CA THR A 311 27.69 -9.12 21.05
C THR A 311 27.67 -7.84 21.88
N PHE A 312 26.52 -7.45 22.41
CA PHE A 312 26.33 -6.30 23.28
C PHE A 312 26.27 -6.67 24.77
N GLU A 313 26.57 -7.93 25.11
CA GLU A 313 26.68 -8.44 26.50
C GLU A 313 25.42 -8.19 27.34
N LEU A 314 24.24 -8.28 26.70
CA LEU A 314 22.95 -8.10 27.38
C LEU A 314 22.63 -9.27 28.31
N THR A 315 21.84 -9.00 29.36
CA THR A 315 21.33 -10.07 30.23
C THR A 315 20.48 -11.05 29.43
N VAL A 316 20.70 -12.35 29.57
CA VAL A 316 19.91 -13.36 28.85
C VAL A 316 18.49 -13.45 29.44
N PHE A 317 17.49 -13.46 28.56
CA PHE A 317 16.08 -13.67 28.90
C PHE A 317 15.46 -14.76 28.04
N THR A 318 14.35 -15.32 28.50
CA THR A 318 13.43 -16.14 27.69
C THR A 318 12.53 -15.25 26.82
N ALA A 319 11.80 -15.83 25.86
CA ALA A 319 10.86 -15.12 24.99
C ALA A 319 9.85 -14.23 25.76
N ASP A 320 9.34 -14.69 26.90
CA ASP A 320 8.42 -13.92 27.74
C ASP A 320 9.14 -12.89 28.65
N GLY A 321 10.47 -12.78 28.57
CA GLY A 321 11.29 -11.83 29.29
C GLY A 321 11.58 -12.23 30.74
N SER A 322 11.59 -13.52 31.06
CA SER A 322 12.04 -14.05 32.36
C SER A 322 13.53 -14.42 32.30
N VAL A 323 14.21 -14.49 33.44
CA VAL A 323 15.60 -14.98 33.47
C VAL A 323 15.56 -16.52 33.38
N PRO A 324 16.32 -17.15 32.47
CA PRO A 324 16.36 -18.60 32.37
C PRO A 324 16.77 -19.26 33.69
N ALA A 325 16.18 -20.42 34.00
CA ALA A 325 16.63 -21.20 35.14
C ALA A 325 18.11 -21.63 34.94
N PRO A 326 18.93 -21.67 36.00
CA PRO A 326 20.28 -22.18 35.88
C PRO A 326 20.25 -23.63 35.36
N PRO A 327 21.28 -24.06 34.61
CA PRO A 327 21.39 -25.46 34.19
C PRO A 327 21.25 -26.37 35.41
N ALA A 328 20.49 -27.47 35.27
CA ALA A 328 20.47 -28.47 36.32
C ALA A 328 21.92 -28.96 36.56
N GLU A 329 22.36 -28.95 37.81
CA GLU A 329 23.65 -29.56 38.16
C GLU A 329 23.52 -31.07 37.95
N ASP A 330 24.18 -31.59 36.91
CA ASP A 330 24.35 -33.02 36.65
C ASP A 330 25.38 -33.66 37.59
#